data_AF-A0A817BCY9-F1
#
_entry.id   AF-A0A817BCY9-F1
#
_cell.length_a   1.000
_cell.length_b   1.000
_cell.length_c   1.000
_cell.angle_alpha   90.00
_cell.angle_beta   90.00
_cell.angle_gamma   90.00
#
_symmetry.space_group_name_H-M   'P 1'
#
loop_
_entity.id
_entity.type
_entity.pdbx_description
1 polymer ?
#
loop_
_entity_poly.entity_id
_entity_poly.type
_entity_poly.pdbx_seq_one_letter_code
_entity_poly.pdbx_strand_id
1 'polypeptide(L)'
;MRALADTPDVYSSFDLYKYPWWTGLRDTLLRRCYDVGNPSTLYIKGVEYFYALQRHEEGLALMKRAADAGYERALYTYAMTRKLYWEDEECFASFTREAVGTIGWLVRMDDVPWVPVVNEGFLTKKFVFMSTDRPLFYNYPCAPTLDFDWDLWQMELSKTKDMCNRCFWIKEVGLFLRDFRCATSFPAFDT
;
A
#
# COMPACT_ATOMS: atom_id res chain seq x y z
N MET A 1 -29.15 13.24 19.30
CA MET A 1 -27.80 12.80 18.90
C MET A 1 -27.64 12.48 17.40
N ARG A 2 -28.57 12.87 16.50
CA ARG A 2 -28.37 12.69 15.03
C ARG A 2 -27.59 13.84 14.35
N ALA A 3 -27.59 15.03 14.94
CA ALA A 3 -27.03 16.23 14.30
C ALA A 3 -25.49 16.29 14.22
N LEU A 4 -24.76 15.52 15.04
CA LEU A 4 -23.29 15.45 15.00
C LEU A 4 -22.76 14.40 14.00
N ALA A 5 -23.64 13.53 13.47
CA ALA A 5 -23.26 12.48 12.54
C ALA A 5 -23.38 12.90 11.07
N ASP A 6 -23.94 14.08 10.75
CA ASP A 6 -24.09 14.56 9.38
C ASP A 6 -23.14 15.73 9.05
N THR A 7 -22.13 15.99 9.90
CA THR A 7 -21.11 17.00 9.62
C THR A 7 -20.04 16.44 8.66
N PRO A 8 -19.78 17.08 7.50
CA PRO A 8 -18.77 16.65 6.53
C PRO A 8 -17.39 16.40 7.14
N ASP A 9 -17.03 17.12 8.19
CA ASP A 9 -15.75 17.01 8.92
C ASP A 9 -15.54 15.65 9.59
N VAL A 10 -16.62 15.00 10.04
CA VAL A 10 -16.54 13.65 10.63
C VAL A 10 -16.21 12.63 9.54
N TYR A 11 -16.81 12.77 8.37
CA TYR A 11 -16.56 11.87 7.23
C TYR A 11 -15.20 12.11 6.59
N SER A 12 -14.73 13.37 6.51
CA SER A 12 -13.44 13.68 5.89
C SER A 12 -12.25 13.21 6.73
N SER A 13 -12.39 13.16 8.06
CA SER A 13 -11.34 12.75 9.00
C SER A 13 -11.36 11.24 9.36
N PHE A 14 -12.39 10.51 8.93
CA PHE A 14 -12.59 9.11 9.31
C PHE A 14 -11.54 8.16 8.72
N ASP A 15 -10.83 7.40 9.55
CA ASP A 15 -9.91 6.35 9.07
C ASP A 15 -10.64 5.00 9.04
N LEU A 16 -11.00 4.58 7.83
CA LEU A 16 -11.69 3.31 7.60
C LEU A 16 -10.86 2.09 7.97
N TYR A 17 -9.53 2.16 7.95
CA TYR A 17 -8.70 1.03 8.37
C TYR A 17 -8.76 0.80 9.88
N LYS A 18 -9.22 1.78 10.66
CA LYS A 18 -9.46 1.64 12.10
C LYS A 18 -10.92 1.28 12.42
N TYR A 19 -11.76 1.12 11.39
CA TYR A 19 -13.18 0.83 11.57
C TYR A 19 -13.43 -0.67 11.77
N PRO A 20 -14.25 -1.07 12.76
CA PRO A 20 -14.64 -2.47 12.94
C PRO A 20 -15.56 -2.94 11.81
N TRP A 21 -14.94 -3.47 10.75
CA TRP A 21 -15.60 -3.90 9.52
C TRP A 21 -16.63 -5.03 9.69
N TRP A 22 -16.67 -5.70 10.84
CA TRP A 22 -17.70 -6.69 11.18
C TRP A 22 -19.06 -6.07 11.52
N THR A 23 -19.16 -4.75 11.65
CA THR A 23 -20.41 -4.04 11.95
C THR A 23 -21.28 -3.80 10.71
N GLY A 24 -22.60 -3.59 10.87
CA GLY A 24 -23.60 -3.62 9.78
C GLY A 24 -23.85 -2.31 8.99
N LEU A 25 -23.11 -1.22 9.26
CA LEU A 25 -23.33 0.12 8.65
C LEU A 25 -22.33 0.47 7.53
N ARG A 26 -21.80 -0.52 6.83
CA ARG A 26 -20.61 -0.37 5.97
C ARG A 26 -20.86 0.55 4.77
N ASP A 27 -21.95 0.36 4.04
CA ASP A 27 -22.11 0.92 2.69
C ASP A 27 -22.44 2.41 2.74
N THR A 28 -23.36 2.82 3.62
CA THR A 28 -23.73 4.22 3.79
C THR A 28 -22.56 5.05 4.31
N LEU A 29 -21.76 4.50 5.22
CA LEU A 29 -20.57 5.16 5.75
C LEU A 29 -19.51 5.34 4.66
N LEU A 30 -19.21 4.27 3.91
CA LEU A 30 -18.26 4.30 2.80
C LEU A 30 -18.64 5.34 1.75
N ARG A 31 -19.92 5.36 1.33
CA ARG A 31 -20.41 6.33 0.34
C ARG A 31 -20.27 7.77 0.85
N ARG A 32 -20.73 8.05 2.07
CA ARG A 32 -20.62 9.41 2.65
C ARG A 32 -19.17 9.88 2.79
N CYS A 33 -18.27 9.00 3.22
CA CYS A 33 -16.84 9.28 3.26
C CYS A 33 -16.28 9.56 1.85
N TYR A 34 -16.68 8.75 0.86
CA TYR A 34 -16.21 8.92 -0.52
C TYR A 34 -16.71 10.23 -1.14
N ASP A 35 -17.98 10.59 -0.93
CA ASP A 35 -18.59 11.81 -1.46
C ASP A 35 -17.88 13.08 -0.98
N VAL A 36 -17.38 13.09 0.26
CA VAL A 36 -16.59 14.21 0.81
C VAL A 36 -15.10 14.14 0.49
N GLY A 37 -14.67 13.15 -0.30
CA GLY A 37 -13.27 12.97 -0.68
C GLY A 37 -12.37 12.49 0.45
N ASN A 38 -12.89 11.68 1.38
CA ASN A 38 -12.13 11.11 2.48
C ASN A 38 -10.88 10.34 1.96
N PRO A 39 -9.66 10.66 2.44
CA PRO A 39 -8.44 10.06 1.92
C PRO A 39 -8.38 8.52 2.03
N SER A 40 -8.97 7.93 3.08
CA SER A 40 -8.99 6.48 3.24
C SER A 40 -9.91 5.79 2.22
N THR A 41 -11.06 6.37 1.89
CA THR A 41 -11.92 5.86 0.81
C THR A 41 -11.31 6.02 -0.57
N LEU A 42 -10.68 7.17 -0.83
CA LEU A 42 -9.97 7.43 -2.08
C LEU A 42 -8.83 6.43 -2.27
N TYR A 43 -8.08 6.13 -1.20
CA TYR A 43 -7.05 5.10 -1.22
C TYR A 43 -7.62 3.71 -1.51
N ILE A 44 -8.67 3.29 -0.79
CA ILE A 44 -9.33 1.99 -0.98
C ILE A 44 -9.78 1.82 -2.44
N LYS A 45 -10.49 2.81 -2.99
CA LYS A 45 -10.93 2.77 -4.39
C LYS A 45 -9.79 2.87 -5.38
N GLY A 46 -8.77 3.68 -5.10
CA GLY A 46 -7.60 3.78 -5.95
C GLY A 46 -6.86 2.45 -6.10
N VAL A 47 -6.68 1.73 -4.98
CA VAL A 47 -6.08 0.40 -4.97
C VAL A 47 -6.96 -0.61 -5.70
N GLU A 48 -8.28 -0.63 -5.45
CA GLU A 48 -9.23 -1.49 -6.17
C GLU A 48 -9.16 -1.27 -7.68
N TYR A 49 -9.27 -0.02 -8.10
CA TYR A 49 -9.27 0.36 -9.52
C TYR A 49 -7.97 -0.05 -10.20
N PHE A 50 -6.82 0.22 -9.57
CA PHE A 50 -5.52 -0.09 -10.16
C PHE A 50 -5.24 -1.59 -10.16
N TYR A 51 -5.35 -2.25 -9.00
CA TYR A 51 -4.84 -3.62 -8.80
C TYR A 51 -5.88 -4.72 -9.00
N ALA A 52 -7.17 -4.41 -8.98
CA ALA A 52 -8.23 -5.41 -9.23
C ALA A 52 -8.97 -5.18 -10.55
N LEU A 53 -9.31 -3.92 -10.87
CA LEU A 53 -10.15 -3.59 -12.03
C LEU A 53 -9.38 -3.12 -13.27
N GLN A 54 -8.05 -3.02 -13.21
CA GLN A 54 -7.18 -2.61 -14.33
C GLN A 54 -7.45 -1.19 -14.86
N ARG A 55 -8.12 -0.35 -14.07
CA ARG A 55 -8.36 1.07 -14.35
C ARG A 55 -7.16 1.88 -13.86
N HIS A 56 -6.01 1.67 -14.49
CA HIS A 56 -4.71 2.14 -13.99
C HIS A 56 -4.64 3.66 -13.80
N GLU A 57 -5.10 4.46 -14.76
CA GLU A 57 -5.04 5.92 -14.67
C GLU A 57 -5.92 6.46 -13.54
N GLU A 58 -7.17 5.99 -13.47
CA GLU A 58 -8.14 6.41 -12.46
C GLU A 58 -7.72 5.95 -11.05
N GLY A 59 -7.26 4.71 -10.92
CA GLY A 59 -6.77 4.17 -9.66
C GLY A 59 -5.55 4.93 -9.14
N LEU A 60 -4.60 5.22 -10.03
CA LEU A 60 -3.42 6.00 -9.69
C LEU A 60 -3.77 7.43 -9.30
N ALA A 61 -4.71 8.08 -10.00
CA ALA A 61 -5.18 9.43 -9.66
C ALA A 61 -5.86 9.49 -8.28
N LEU A 62 -6.67 8.49 -7.93
CA LEU A 62 -7.30 8.38 -6.61
C LEU A 62 -6.26 8.16 -5.50
N MET A 63 -5.30 7.24 -5.71
CA MET A 63 -4.19 7.05 -4.76
C MET A 63 -3.38 8.34 -4.58
N LYS A 64 -3.09 9.05 -5.67
CA LYS A 64 -2.38 10.33 -5.60
C LYS A 64 -3.16 11.38 -4.81
N ARG A 65 -4.47 11.53 -5.02
CA ARG A 65 -5.29 12.48 -4.25
C ARG A 65 -5.30 12.16 -2.75
N ALA A 66 -5.39 10.90 -2.39
CA ALA A 66 -5.28 10.48 -0.99
C ALA A 66 -3.88 10.77 -0.41
N ALA A 67 -2.83 10.55 -1.21
CA ALA A 67 -1.45 10.83 -0.84
C ALA A 67 -1.21 12.34 -0.65
N ASP A 68 -1.68 13.17 -1.58
CA ASP A 68 -1.60 14.63 -1.51
C ASP A 68 -2.35 15.20 -0.29
N ALA A 69 -3.39 14.49 0.18
CA ALA A 69 -4.10 14.80 1.43
C ALA A 69 -3.37 14.31 2.70
N GLY A 70 -2.17 13.76 2.58
CA GLY A 70 -1.32 13.31 3.69
C GLY A 70 -1.63 11.91 4.22
N TYR A 71 -2.44 11.12 3.52
CA TYR A 71 -2.76 9.77 3.98
C TYR A 71 -1.58 8.81 3.78
N GLU A 72 -0.92 8.43 4.87
CA GLU A 72 0.36 7.71 4.86
C GLU A 72 0.34 6.41 4.04
N ARG A 73 -0.74 5.62 4.16
CA ARG A 73 -0.90 4.39 3.36
C ARG A 73 -0.96 4.69 1.86
N ALA A 74 -1.64 5.77 1.48
CA ALA A 74 -1.69 6.17 0.07
C ALA A 74 -0.35 6.71 -0.41
N LEU A 75 0.35 7.53 0.39
CA LEU A 75 1.70 8.01 0.07
C LEU A 75 2.65 6.85 -0.23
N TYR A 76 2.72 5.87 0.68
CA TYR A 76 3.59 4.70 0.52
C TYR A 76 3.20 3.84 -0.69
N THR A 77 1.91 3.50 -0.81
CA THR A 77 1.45 2.62 -1.89
C THR A 77 1.60 3.30 -3.24
N TYR A 78 1.25 4.59 -3.37
CA TYR A 78 1.46 5.37 -4.58
C TYR A 78 2.93 5.37 -4.99
N ALA A 79 3.85 5.63 -4.06
CA ALA A 79 5.29 5.60 -4.34
C ALA A 79 5.77 4.21 -4.76
N MET A 80 5.29 3.14 -4.11
CA MET A 80 5.60 1.76 -4.51
C MET A 80 5.07 1.42 -5.92
N THR A 81 3.84 1.84 -6.24
CA THR A 81 3.26 1.70 -7.59
C THR A 81 4.11 2.46 -8.60
N ARG A 82 4.49 3.71 -8.30
CA ARG A 82 5.32 4.53 -9.19
C ARG A 82 6.68 3.89 -9.47
N LYS A 83 7.35 3.39 -8.43
CA LYS A 83 8.61 2.66 -8.56
C LYS A 83 8.48 1.39 -9.39
N LEU A 84 7.48 0.55 -9.13
CA LEU A 84 7.31 -0.73 -9.84
C LEU A 84 7.04 -0.59 -11.34
N TYR A 85 6.27 0.42 -11.74
CA TYR A 85 5.79 0.54 -13.11
C TYR A 85 6.54 1.58 -13.94
N TRP A 86 7.20 2.56 -13.31
CA TRP A 86 7.91 3.65 -13.98
C TRP A 86 9.34 3.90 -13.48
N GLU A 87 9.87 3.09 -12.57
CA GLU A 87 11.20 3.28 -11.95
C GLU A 87 11.38 4.69 -11.32
N ASP A 88 10.27 5.28 -10.89
CA ASP A 88 10.22 6.61 -10.31
C ASP A 88 10.50 6.54 -8.80
N GLU A 89 11.72 6.93 -8.42
CA GLU A 89 12.17 6.98 -7.03
C GLU A 89 11.93 8.34 -6.36
N GLU A 90 11.56 9.38 -7.11
CA GLU A 90 11.37 10.74 -6.57
C GLU A 90 10.23 10.78 -5.55
N CYS A 91 9.23 9.92 -5.73
CA CYS A 91 8.12 9.75 -4.80
C CYS A 91 8.55 9.34 -3.38
N PHE A 92 9.77 8.81 -3.21
CA PHE A 92 10.32 8.44 -1.90
C PHE A 92 11.21 9.50 -1.26
N ALA A 93 11.51 10.61 -1.95
CA ALA A 93 12.38 11.66 -1.42
C ALA A 93 11.88 12.28 -0.11
N SER A 94 10.57 12.22 0.14
CA SER A 94 9.92 12.71 1.35
C SER A 94 9.94 11.70 2.51
N PHE A 95 10.38 10.46 2.29
CA PHE A 95 10.39 9.42 3.31
C PHE A 95 11.77 9.23 3.95
N THR A 96 11.78 9.06 5.28
CA THR A 96 12.92 8.42 5.94
C THR A 96 12.83 6.90 5.77
N ARG A 97 13.97 6.19 5.81
CA ARG A 97 13.97 4.71 5.75
C ARG A 97 13.11 4.08 6.85
N GLU A 98 13.10 4.68 8.03
CA GLU A 98 12.27 4.26 9.15
C GLU A 98 10.78 4.43 8.85
N ALA A 99 10.39 5.56 8.24
CA ALA A 99 9.02 5.81 7.82
C ALA A 99 8.55 4.80 6.75
N VAL A 100 9.38 4.51 5.74
CA VAL A 100 9.09 3.48 4.72
C VAL A 100 8.83 2.12 5.38
N GLY A 101 9.70 1.72 6.30
CA GLY A 101 9.57 0.45 7.00
C GLY A 101 8.32 0.36 7.87
N THR A 102 8.00 1.43 8.59
CA THR A 102 6.82 1.51 9.48
C THR A 102 5.52 1.53 8.70
N ILE A 103 5.40 2.43 7.71
CA ILE A 103 4.19 2.56 6.89
C ILE A 103 4.01 1.33 6.01
N GLY A 104 5.10 0.81 5.44
CA GLY A 104 5.07 -0.42 4.67
C GLY A 104 4.57 -1.60 5.49
N TRP A 105 4.94 -1.69 6.78
CA TRP A 105 4.38 -2.69 7.67
C TRP A 105 2.87 -2.53 7.84
N LEU A 106 2.38 -1.30 8.08
CA LEU A 106 0.93 -1.00 8.18
C LEU A 106 0.14 -1.35 6.91
N VAL A 107 0.74 -1.18 5.74
CA VAL A 107 0.09 -1.51 4.45
C VAL A 107 0.01 -3.02 4.23
N ARG A 108 0.94 -3.80 4.80
CA ARG A 108 1.07 -5.25 4.60
C ARG A 108 0.39 -6.10 5.70
N MET A 109 0.33 -5.60 6.93
CA MET A 109 -0.09 -6.33 8.13
C MET A 109 -1.40 -5.76 8.67
N ASP A 110 -2.51 -6.05 7.99
CA ASP A 110 -3.84 -5.64 8.46
C ASP A 110 -4.84 -6.81 8.44
N ASP A 111 -5.67 -6.89 9.47
CA ASP A 111 -6.67 -7.95 9.73
C ASP A 111 -7.98 -7.76 8.95
N VAL A 112 -8.00 -6.79 8.03
CA VAL A 112 -9.14 -6.50 7.17
C VAL A 112 -9.27 -7.61 6.09
N PRO A 113 -10.48 -7.95 5.61
CA PRO A 113 -10.70 -8.96 4.56
C PRO A 113 -10.20 -8.51 3.17
N TRP A 114 -8.90 -8.26 3.07
CA TRP A 114 -8.18 -7.98 1.84
C TRP A 114 -7.77 -9.29 1.15
N VAL A 115 -7.97 -9.34 -0.17
CA VAL A 115 -7.56 -10.49 -0.97
C VAL A 115 -6.18 -10.24 -1.57
N PRO A 116 -5.37 -11.29 -1.80
CA PRO A 116 -4.14 -11.17 -2.56
C PRO A 116 -4.40 -10.55 -3.93
N VAL A 117 -3.50 -9.68 -4.38
CA VAL A 117 -3.56 -9.13 -5.75
C VAL A 117 -3.21 -10.23 -6.74
N VAL A 118 -4.17 -10.58 -7.61
CA VAL A 118 -4.01 -11.62 -8.64
C VAL A 118 -4.01 -11.05 -10.06
N ASN A 119 -3.90 -9.73 -10.20
CA ASN A 119 -3.77 -9.08 -11.50
C ASN A 119 -2.47 -9.49 -12.21
N GLU A 120 -2.58 -9.81 -13.51
CA GLU A 120 -1.46 -10.28 -14.33
C GLU A 120 -0.28 -9.31 -14.35
N GLY A 121 -0.52 -8.00 -14.47
CA GLY A 121 0.54 -6.99 -14.47
C GLY A 121 1.31 -6.96 -13.15
N PHE A 122 0.62 -7.07 -12.02
CA PHE A 122 1.27 -7.16 -10.70
C PHE A 122 2.07 -8.47 -10.54
N LEU A 123 1.50 -9.60 -10.97
CA LEU A 123 2.17 -10.90 -10.93
C LEU A 123 3.41 -10.92 -11.83
N THR A 124 3.35 -10.34 -13.03
CA THR A 124 4.50 -10.19 -13.91
C THR A 124 5.61 -9.40 -13.24
N LYS A 125 5.30 -8.25 -12.61
CA LYS A 125 6.30 -7.48 -11.85
C LYS A 125 6.90 -8.28 -10.70
N LYS A 126 6.08 -9.08 -10.01
CA LYS A 126 6.54 -10.01 -8.97
C LYS A 126 7.50 -11.07 -9.51
N PHE A 127 7.18 -11.71 -10.63
CA PHE A 127 8.04 -12.72 -11.25
C PHE A 127 9.35 -12.14 -11.78
N VAL A 128 9.29 -10.96 -12.41
CA VAL A 128 10.50 -10.23 -12.83
C VAL A 128 11.40 -9.99 -11.62
N PHE A 129 10.89 -9.34 -10.57
CA PHE A 129 11.64 -9.09 -9.33
C PHE A 129 12.28 -10.36 -8.75
N MET A 130 11.52 -11.46 -8.70
CA MET A 130 12.01 -12.74 -8.18
C MET A 130 13.16 -13.32 -9.01
N SER A 131 13.19 -13.07 -10.31
CA SER A 131 14.21 -13.60 -11.24
C SER A 131 15.41 -12.68 -11.42
N THR A 132 15.26 -11.37 -11.22
CA THR A 132 16.30 -10.36 -11.48
C THR A 132 16.89 -9.76 -10.21
N ASP A 133 16.07 -9.09 -9.41
CA ASP A 133 16.53 -8.24 -8.30
C ASP A 133 16.80 -9.05 -7.03
N ARG A 134 15.98 -10.08 -6.79
CA ARG A 134 16.13 -10.96 -5.64
C ARG A 134 17.51 -11.68 -5.62
N PRO A 135 17.98 -12.32 -6.70
CA PRO A 135 19.33 -12.91 -6.73
C PRO A 135 20.43 -11.89 -6.49
N LEU A 136 20.26 -10.65 -6.98
CA LEU A 136 21.24 -9.60 -6.76
C LEU A 136 21.35 -9.24 -5.28
N PHE A 137 20.24 -9.19 -4.54
CA PHE A 137 20.23 -8.93 -3.11
C PHE A 137 21.15 -9.89 -2.34
N TYR A 138 21.04 -11.20 -2.56
CA TYR A 138 21.85 -12.20 -1.84
C TYR A 138 23.34 -12.18 -2.20
N ASN A 139 23.72 -11.59 -3.34
CA ASN A 139 25.10 -11.51 -3.79
C ASN A 139 25.83 -10.24 -3.32
N TYR A 140 25.13 -9.30 -2.66
CA TYR A 140 25.75 -8.04 -2.21
C TYR A 140 26.35 -8.16 -0.80
N PRO A 141 27.59 -7.67 -0.58
CA PRO A 141 28.20 -7.65 0.75
C PRO A 141 27.44 -6.80 1.80
N CYS A 142 26.57 -5.86 1.36
CA CYS A 142 25.71 -5.06 2.23
C CYS A 142 24.43 -5.75 2.66
N ALA A 143 24.08 -6.87 2.03
CA ALA A 143 22.93 -7.64 2.44
C ALA A 143 23.30 -8.37 3.75
N PRO A 144 22.46 -8.29 4.78
CA PRO A 144 22.63 -9.10 5.97
C PRO A 144 22.81 -10.55 5.56
N THR A 145 23.73 -11.26 6.21
CA THR A 145 23.85 -12.70 6.03
C THR A 145 22.53 -13.30 6.44
N LEU A 146 21.84 -13.87 5.47
CA LEU A 146 20.60 -14.60 5.65
C LEU A 146 20.98 -16.07 5.67
N ASP A 147 20.51 -16.80 6.67
CA ASP A 147 20.76 -18.23 6.79
C ASP A 147 20.04 -18.98 5.66
N PHE A 148 18.99 -18.39 5.08
CA PHE A 148 18.23 -18.97 3.98
C PHE A 148 17.57 -17.96 3.02
N ASP A 149 17.23 -18.49 1.84
CA ASP A 149 16.44 -17.84 0.79
C ASP A 149 15.06 -17.32 1.23
N TRP A 150 14.48 -17.85 2.32
CA TRP A 150 13.22 -17.38 2.87
C TRP A 150 13.38 -16.12 3.74
N ASP A 151 14.60 -15.72 4.05
CA ASP A 151 14.83 -14.70 5.07
C ASP A 151 14.69 -13.27 4.56
N LEU A 152 14.84 -12.99 3.24
CA LEU A 152 14.52 -11.67 2.66
C LEU A 152 13.09 -11.27 3.07
N TRP A 153 12.24 -12.30 3.12
CA TRP A 153 10.84 -12.16 3.44
C TRP A 153 10.58 -12.04 4.95
N GLN A 154 11.51 -12.42 5.80
CA GLN A 154 11.39 -12.29 7.26
C GLN A 154 12.30 -11.20 7.84
N MET A 155 12.87 -10.34 6.99
CA MET A 155 13.78 -9.29 7.45
C MET A 155 13.05 -8.21 8.24
N GLU A 156 13.25 -8.25 9.55
CA GLU A 156 12.83 -7.20 10.48
C GLU A 156 13.49 -5.85 10.18
N LEU A 157 12.81 -4.78 10.61
CA LEU A 157 13.29 -3.39 10.53
C LEU A 157 14.64 -3.18 11.24
N SER A 158 14.91 -3.95 12.30
CA SER A 158 16.16 -3.90 13.05
C SER A 158 17.40 -4.24 12.19
N LYS A 159 17.22 -5.08 11.16
CA LYS A 159 18.29 -5.56 10.27
C LYS A 159 18.55 -4.66 9.05
N THR A 160 17.88 -3.49 8.94
CA THR A 160 18.04 -2.59 7.79
C THR A 160 18.98 -1.41 8.01
N LYS A 161 19.47 -1.20 9.23
CA LYS A 161 20.32 -0.03 9.55
C LYS A 161 21.63 -0.03 8.77
N ASP A 162 22.22 -1.19 8.56
CA ASP A 162 23.53 -1.33 7.91
C ASP A 162 23.45 -1.54 6.38
N MET A 163 22.24 -1.59 5.81
CA MET A 163 22.04 -1.78 4.37
C MET A 163 22.42 -0.52 3.58
N CYS A 164 23.04 -0.71 2.41
CA CYS A 164 23.14 0.36 1.42
C CYS A 164 21.74 0.70 0.84
N ASN A 165 21.60 1.87 0.19
CA ASN A 165 20.33 2.31 -0.39
C ASN A 165 19.71 1.26 -1.34
N ARG A 166 20.53 0.63 -2.17
CA ARG A 166 20.07 -0.41 -3.10
C ARG A 166 19.55 -1.66 -2.37
N CYS A 167 20.35 -2.20 -1.44
CA CYS A 167 19.97 -3.34 -0.60
C CYS A 167 18.62 -3.04 0.10
N PHE A 168 18.47 -1.85 0.69
CA PHE A 168 17.25 -1.41 1.35
C PHE A 168 16.03 -1.40 0.40
N TRP A 169 16.13 -0.80 -0.78
CA TRP A 169 15.00 -0.71 -1.70
C TRP A 169 14.60 -2.05 -2.32
N ILE A 170 15.55 -2.93 -2.62
CA ILE A 170 15.24 -4.28 -3.10
C ILE A 170 14.41 -5.02 -2.03
N LYS A 171 14.78 -4.90 -0.75
CA LYS A 171 14.01 -5.47 0.36
C LYS A 171 12.60 -4.90 0.42
N GLU A 172 12.43 -3.58 0.45
CA GLU A 172 11.09 -2.97 0.59
C GLU A 172 10.16 -3.27 -0.59
N VAL A 173 10.69 -3.27 -1.82
CA VAL A 173 9.94 -3.70 -3.02
C VAL A 173 9.54 -5.17 -2.91
N GLY A 174 10.46 -6.03 -2.47
CA GLY A 174 10.16 -7.43 -2.22
C GLY A 174 9.01 -7.60 -1.22
N LEU A 175 9.10 -6.97 -0.05
CA LEU A 175 8.07 -7.05 0.97
C LEU A 175 6.70 -6.59 0.44
N PHE A 176 6.66 -5.51 -0.35
CA PHE A 176 5.44 -5.05 -1.00
C PHE A 176 4.86 -6.10 -1.97
N LEU A 177 5.66 -6.64 -2.90
CA LEU A 177 5.21 -7.65 -3.86
C LEU A 177 4.74 -8.97 -3.20
N ARG A 178 5.21 -9.26 -2.00
CA ARG A 178 4.80 -10.45 -1.25
C ARG A 178 3.44 -10.28 -0.59
N ASP A 179 3.30 -9.25 0.24
CA ASP A 179 2.18 -9.14 1.19
C ASP A 179 1.13 -8.12 0.79
N PHE A 180 1.39 -7.28 -0.21
CA PHE A 180 0.40 -6.27 -0.58
C PHE A 180 -0.91 -6.93 -1.00
N ARG A 181 -1.99 -6.50 -0.37
CA ARG A 181 -3.35 -7.00 -0.60
C ARG A 181 -4.24 -5.87 -1.07
N CYS A 182 -5.23 -6.22 -1.88
CA CYS A 182 -6.18 -5.27 -2.42
C CYS A 182 -7.53 -5.36 -1.70
N ALA A 183 -8.13 -4.18 -1.56
CA ALA A 183 -9.52 -4.00 -1.18
C ALA A 183 -10.46 -4.36 -2.33
N THR A 184 -11.01 -5.57 -2.34
CA THR A 184 -11.96 -5.98 -3.40
C THR A 184 -13.29 -6.49 -2.85
N SER A 185 -13.47 -6.49 -1.53
CA SER A 185 -14.63 -7.08 -0.85
C SER A 185 -15.68 -6.04 -0.44
N PHE A 186 -15.48 -4.77 -0.79
CA PHE A 186 -16.48 -3.74 -0.54
C PHE A 186 -17.52 -3.68 -1.67
N PRO A 187 -18.80 -3.43 -1.33
CA PRO A 187 -19.79 -3.10 -2.34
C PRO A 187 -19.40 -1.81 -3.07
N ALA A 188 -19.95 -1.62 -4.27
CA ALA A 188 -19.78 -0.36 -4.99
C ALA A 188 -20.35 0.80 -4.15
N PHE A 189 -19.48 1.72 -3.75
CA PHE A 189 -19.82 2.89 -2.93
C PHE A 189 -19.46 4.22 -3.61
N ASP A 190 -18.94 4.11 -4.84
CA ASP A 190 -18.56 5.18 -5.76
C ASP A 190 -19.70 5.56 -6.74
N THR A 191 -20.86 4.92 -6.58
CA THR A 191 -22.11 5.14 -7.35
C THR A 191 -23.23 5.66 -6.47
#